data_AF-U5P275-F1
#
_entry.id   AF-U5P275-F1
#
_cell.length_a   1.000
_cell.length_b   1.000
_cell.length_c   1.000
_cell.angle_alpha   90.00
_cell.angle_beta   90.00
_cell.angle_gamma   90.00
#
_symmetry.space_group_name_H-M   'P 1'
#
loop_
_entity.id
_entity.type
_entity.pdbx_description
1 polymer ?
#
loop_
_entity_poly.entity_id
_entity_poly.type
_entity_poly.pdbx_seq_one_letter_code
_entity_poly.pdbx_strand_id
1 'polypeptide(L)'
;ARMFHESTQSDQALYGRLVPKLKTGRQFSQIQINRLKKLGIVETDPDKLTEEEIKKFVRLNIDPETITWQRVIDTNDRFLRKITIGQSPTEKGHTRECQFDISVASEIMAVLALTTSLADMRERLGRMVIASDTSGNPVTAEDLGVSGALTVLMKDAIRPNLM
;
A
#
# COMPACT_ATOMS: atom_id res chain seq x y z
N ALA A 1 0.91 5.04 9.91
CA ALA A 1 -0.24 5.80 9.36
C ALA A 1 -1.45 4.90 9.02
N ARG A 2 -1.41 3.99 8.02
CA ARG A 2 -2.62 3.26 7.59
C ARG A 2 -3.34 2.48 8.69
N MET A 3 -2.65 1.57 9.39
CA MET A 3 -3.23 0.79 10.50
C MET A 3 -3.78 1.69 11.63
N PHE A 4 -3.10 2.79 11.92
CA PHE A 4 -3.55 3.77 12.90
C PHE A 4 -4.83 4.51 12.48
N HIS A 5 -4.97 4.86 11.20
CA HIS A 5 -6.19 5.48 10.69
C HIS A 5 -7.35 4.48 10.69
N GLU A 6 -7.09 3.22 10.38
CA GLU A 6 -8.10 2.17 10.53
C GLU A 6 -8.51 2.06 12.01
N SER A 7 -7.57 1.87 12.96
CA SER A 7 -7.94 1.67 14.37
C SER A 7 -8.72 2.83 15.03
N THR A 8 -8.60 4.06 14.50
CA THR A 8 -9.15 5.26 15.14
C THR A 8 -10.39 5.86 14.47
N GLN A 9 -10.75 5.43 13.26
CA GLN A 9 -11.80 6.09 12.48
C GLN A 9 -12.94 5.14 12.14
N SER A 10 -14.14 5.69 11.96
CA SER A 10 -15.30 4.93 11.50
C SER A 10 -15.19 4.57 10.02
N ASP A 11 -15.88 3.50 9.61
CA ASP A 11 -15.88 3.02 8.22
C ASP A 11 -16.38 4.09 7.25
N GLN A 12 -17.42 4.83 7.62
CA GLN A 12 -17.94 5.94 6.84
C GLN A 12 -16.93 7.09 6.68
N ALA A 13 -16.18 7.41 7.73
CA ALA A 13 -15.16 8.45 7.66
C ALA A 13 -13.96 8.02 6.79
N LEU A 14 -13.58 6.74 6.83
CA LEU A 14 -12.56 6.19 5.94
C LEU A 14 -13.05 6.19 4.48
N TYR A 15 -14.29 5.75 4.27
CA TYR A 15 -14.91 5.72 2.95
C TYR A 15 -14.97 7.12 2.33
N GLY A 16 -15.44 8.12 3.08
CA GLY A 16 -15.52 9.50 2.61
C GLY A 16 -14.17 10.11 2.24
N ARG A 17 -13.06 9.66 2.85
CA ARG A 17 -11.71 10.11 2.48
C ARG A 17 -11.16 9.38 1.25
N LEU A 18 -11.45 8.10 1.11
CA LEU A 18 -11.03 7.29 -0.04
C LEU A 18 -11.83 7.64 -1.29
N VAL A 19 -13.13 7.89 -1.13
CA VAL A 19 -14.08 8.19 -2.21
C VAL A 19 -14.79 9.51 -1.88
N PRO A 20 -14.08 10.65 -2.00
CA PRO A 20 -14.67 11.95 -1.69
C PRO A 20 -15.80 12.27 -2.67
N LYS A 21 -16.84 12.95 -2.18
CA LYS A 21 -17.93 13.44 -3.01
C LYS A 21 -17.47 14.70 -3.75
N LEU A 22 -17.28 14.61 -5.06
CA LEU A 22 -16.95 15.74 -5.91
C LEU A 22 -18.25 16.42 -6.39
N LYS A 23 -18.13 17.58 -7.04
CA LYS A 23 -19.27 18.27 -7.67
C LYS A 23 -19.98 17.40 -8.71
N THR A 24 -19.24 16.49 -9.35
CA THR A 24 -19.71 15.52 -10.35
C THR A 24 -20.24 14.22 -9.74
N GLY A 25 -20.31 14.11 -8.41
CA GLY A 25 -20.66 12.89 -7.68
C GLY A 25 -19.44 12.12 -7.15
N ARG A 26 -19.66 10.93 -6.61
CA ARG A 26 -18.60 9.99 -6.24
C ARG A 26 -18.24 9.11 -7.42
N GLN A 27 -16.95 8.83 -7.59
CA GLN A 27 -16.46 7.91 -8.61
C GLN A 27 -15.30 7.10 -8.06
N PHE A 28 -15.26 5.81 -8.38
CA PHE A 28 -14.09 4.98 -8.06
C PHE A 28 -12.98 5.22 -9.08
N SER A 29 -11.76 5.35 -8.58
CA SER A 29 -10.54 5.25 -9.40
C SER A 29 -10.29 3.81 -9.86
N GLN A 30 -9.45 3.64 -10.88
CA GLN A 30 -9.11 2.29 -11.38
C GLN A 30 -8.56 1.36 -10.29
N ILE A 31 -7.76 1.88 -9.36
CA ILE A 31 -7.19 1.09 -8.26
C ILE A 31 -8.29 0.62 -7.31
N GLN A 32 -9.27 1.48 -7.05
CA GLN A 32 -10.42 1.12 -6.21
C GLN A 32 -11.31 0.08 -6.88
N ILE A 33 -11.51 0.18 -8.20
CA ILE A 33 -12.21 -0.85 -8.98
C ILE A 33 -11.47 -2.19 -8.90
N ASN A 34 -10.13 -2.19 -9.03
CA ASN A 34 -9.32 -3.40 -8.89
C ASN A 34 -9.49 -4.04 -7.51
N ARG A 35 -9.54 -3.22 -6.46
CA ARG A 35 -9.79 -3.67 -5.09
C ARG A 35 -11.19 -4.27 -4.93
N LEU A 36 -12.25 -3.64 -5.46
CA LEU A 36 -13.60 -4.19 -5.42
C LEU A 36 -13.66 -5.57 -6.09
N LYS A 37 -13.04 -5.71 -7.26
CA LYS A 37 -12.90 -7.00 -7.97
C LYS A 37 -12.18 -8.05 -7.12
N LYS A 38 -11.07 -7.69 -6.48
CA LYS A 38 -10.32 -8.58 -5.57
C LYS A 38 -11.19 -9.06 -4.39
N LEU A 39 -12.07 -8.20 -3.89
CA LEU A 39 -12.99 -8.51 -2.79
C LEU A 39 -14.26 -9.25 -3.24
N GLY A 40 -14.45 -9.48 -4.54
CA GLY A 40 -15.66 -10.10 -5.09
C GLY A 40 -16.90 -9.19 -5.05
N ILE A 41 -16.71 -7.88 -4.93
CA ILE A 41 -17.79 -6.89 -4.90
C ILE A 41 -18.11 -6.49 -6.36
N VAL A 42 -19.33 -6.79 -6.81
CA VAL A 42 -19.79 -6.54 -8.19
C VAL A 42 -20.30 -5.12 -8.38
N GLU A 43 -20.86 -4.50 -7.32
CA GLU A 43 -21.35 -3.13 -7.39
C GLU A 43 -20.18 -2.15 -7.60
N THR A 44 -20.35 -1.26 -8.58
CA THR A 44 -19.35 -0.26 -8.99
C THR A 44 -19.84 1.16 -8.82
N ASP A 45 -21.09 1.35 -8.40
CA ASP A 45 -21.64 2.63 -7.98
C ASP A 45 -21.29 2.91 -6.50
N PRO A 46 -20.47 3.94 -6.21
CA PRO A 46 -20.05 4.25 -4.85
C PRO A 46 -21.17 4.52 -3.85
N ASP A 47 -22.36 4.91 -4.32
CA ASP A 47 -23.48 5.25 -3.44
C ASP A 47 -24.42 4.05 -3.20
N LYS A 48 -24.16 2.89 -3.83
CA LYS A 48 -24.96 1.67 -3.69
C LYS A 48 -24.30 0.55 -2.88
N LEU A 49 -23.05 0.72 -2.46
CA LEU A 49 -22.39 -0.28 -1.61
C LEU A 49 -23.13 -0.41 -0.27
N THR A 50 -23.33 -1.64 0.16
CA THR A 50 -23.82 -1.96 1.51
C THR A 50 -22.78 -1.59 2.57
N GLU A 51 -23.21 -1.46 3.84
CA GLU A 51 -22.28 -1.16 4.94
C GLU A 51 -21.19 -2.22 5.10
N GLU A 52 -21.52 -3.49 4.89
CA GLU A 52 -20.56 -4.60 4.93
C GLU A 52 -19.55 -4.54 3.78
N GLU A 53 -19.99 -4.19 2.57
CA GLU A 53 -19.10 -3.97 1.42
C GLU A 53 -18.18 -2.76 1.65
N ILE A 54 -18.72 -1.65 2.17
CA ILE A 54 -17.93 -0.48 2.55
C ILE A 54 -16.86 -0.88 3.55
N LYS A 55 -17.24 -1.60 4.62
CA LYS A 55 -16.31 -2.05 5.66
C LYS A 55 -15.18 -2.90 5.08
N LYS A 56 -15.49 -3.90 4.26
CA LYS A 56 -14.48 -4.73 3.57
C LYS A 56 -13.60 -3.91 2.63
N PHE A 57 -14.19 -2.96 1.91
CA PHE A 57 -13.47 -2.10 0.99
C PHE A 57 -12.49 -1.16 1.71
N VAL A 58 -12.92 -0.49 2.78
CA VAL A 58 -12.12 0.54 3.46
C VAL A 58 -11.13 0.00 4.47
N ARG A 59 -11.26 -1.26 4.90
CA ARG A 59 -10.37 -1.90 5.88
C ARG A 59 -9.42 -2.86 5.19
N LEU A 60 -8.12 -2.70 5.43
CA LEU A 60 -7.14 -3.71 5.02
C LEU A 60 -6.93 -4.74 6.11
N ASN A 61 -7.18 -4.38 7.37
CA ASN A 61 -6.98 -5.27 8.53
C ASN A 61 -5.60 -5.93 8.49
N ILE A 62 -4.56 -5.15 8.17
CA ILE A 62 -3.18 -5.65 8.14
C ILE A 62 -2.82 -6.20 9.52
N ASP A 63 -2.31 -7.43 9.55
CA ASP A 63 -1.69 -7.98 10.74
C ASP A 63 -0.26 -7.43 10.85
N PRO A 64 0.06 -6.62 11.89
CA PRO A 64 1.37 -6.00 12.05
C PRO A 64 2.54 -6.99 12.08
N GLU A 65 2.33 -8.20 12.60
CA GLU A 65 3.37 -9.23 12.75
C GLU A 65 3.73 -9.89 11.42
N THR A 66 2.85 -9.76 10.42
CA THR A 66 3.06 -10.33 9.07
C THR A 66 3.67 -9.34 8.09
N ILE A 67 4.01 -8.12 8.53
CA ILE A 67 4.64 -7.10 7.67
C ILE A 67 6.03 -7.56 7.28
N THR A 68 6.17 -8.03 6.05
CA THR A 68 7.45 -8.42 5.44
C THR A 68 8.19 -7.22 4.86
N TRP A 69 7.48 -6.13 4.55
CA TRP A 69 8.05 -4.97 3.89
C TRP A 69 8.95 -4.14 4.83
N GLN A 70 10.25 -4.11 4.51
CA GLN A 70 11.26 -3.34 5.24
C GLN A 70 11.51 -1.98 4.60
N ARG A 71 12.18 -1.10 5.36
CA ARG A 71 12.63 0.20 4.82
C ARG A 71 13.98 0.03 4.16
N VAL A 72 14.39 1.04 3.38
CA VAL A 72 15.71 1.04 2.75
C VAL A 72 16.44 2.35 2.92
N ILE A 73 17.77 2.27 2.93
CA ILE A 73 18.69 3.40 2.85
C ILE A 73 19.94 2.97 2.08
N ASP A 74 20.53 3.86 1.30
CA ASP A 74 21.75 3.56 0.53
C ASP A 74 23.02 3.92 1.32
N THR A 75 23.16 3.32 2.49
CA THR A 75 24.30 3.53 3.40
C THR A 75 24.63 2.23 4.12
N ASN A 76 25.92 1.98 4.36
CA ASN A 76 26.37 0.89 5.20
C ASN A 76 26.18 1.21 6.68
N ASP A 77 24.97 0.98 7.20
CA ASP A 77 24.65 1.15 8.63
C ASP A 77 24.12 -0.16 9.25
N ARG A 78 24.95 -0.79 10.08
CA ARG A 78 24.59 -2.05 10.73
C ARG A 78 23.60 -1.90 11.88
N PHE A 79 23.48 -0.71 12.48
CA PHE A 79 22.60 -0.50 13.63
C PHE A 79 21.12 -0.47 13.23
N LEU A 80 20.83 -0.27 11.94
CA LEU A 80 19.46 -0.30 11.41
C LEU A 80 18.93 -1.71 11.07
N ARG A 81 19.74 -2.76 11.25
CA ARG A 81 19.33 -4.16 10.99
C ARG A 81 18.22 -4.67 11.91
N LYS A 82 18.04 -4.06 13.08
CA LYS A 82 16.92 -4.34 13.98
C LYS A 82 16.67 -3.13 14.85
N ILE A 83 15.50 -2.52 14.70
CA ILE A 83 15.10 -1.32 15.43
C ILE A 83 13.65 -1.44 15.90
N THR A 84 13.28 -0.68 16.93
CA THR A 84 11.89 -0.49 17.32
C THR A 84 11.43 0.90 16.84
N ILE A 85 10.33 0.95 16.10
CA ILE A 85 9.70 2.21 15.67
C ILE A 85 8.43 2.48 16.48
N GLY A 86 7.87 3.68 16.32
CA GLY A 86 6.58 4.02 16.92
C GLY A 86 6.64 4.37 18.41
N GLN A 87 7.83 4.70 18.93
CA GLN A 87 8.05 4.95 20.36
C GLN A 87 7.52 6.32 20.84
N SER A 88 7.18 7.23 19.92
CA SER A 88 6.58 8.51 20.30
C SER A 88 5.18 8.30 20.90
N PRO A 89 4.80 9.03 21.96
CA PRO A 89 3.44 9.00 22.51
C PRO A 89 2.34 9.28 21.46
N THR A 90 2.66 10.05 20.41
CA THR A 90 1.73 10.35 19.31
C THR A 90 1.30 9.13 18.51
N GLU A 91 2.09 8.06 18.54
CA GLU A 91 1.80 6.80 17.84
C GLU A 91 0.87 5.89 18.64
N LYS A 92 0.38 6.34 19.81
CA LYS A 92 -0.63 5.67 20.65
C LYS A 92 -0.34 4.19 20.91
N GLY A 93 0.93 3.87 21.21
CA GLY A 93 1.34 2.51 21.54
C GLY A 93 1.47 1.56 20.34
N HIS A 94 1.36 2.06 19.10
CA HIS A 94 1.64 1.27 17.90
C HIS A 94 3.16 1.15 17.63
N THR A 95 3.88 0.52 18.55
CA THR A 95 5.28 0.15 18.36
C THR A 95 5.40 -1.14 17.55
N ARG A 96 6.50 -1.29 16.82
CA ARG A 96 6.86 -2.56 16.18
C ARG A 96 8.37 -2.68 15.96
N GLU A 97 8.85 -3.91 15.88
CA GLU A 97 10.18 -4.19 15.37
C GLU A 97 10.20 -4.04 13.83
N CYS A 98 11.27 -3.49 13.29
CA CYS A 98 11.53 -3.46 11.85
C CYS A 98 13.04 -3.37 11.56
N GLN A 99 13.41 -3.34 10.29
CA GLN A 99 14.78 -3.11 9.85
C GLN A 99 14.85 -2.18 8.64
N PHE A 100 16.06 -1.73 8.34
CA PHE A 100 16.43 -1.16 7.05
C PHE A 100 17.36 -2.13 6.31
N ASP A 101 17.08 -2.31 5.02
CA ASP A 101 17.98 -2.98 4.08
C ASP A 101 18.73 -1.94 3.24
N ILE A 102 19.83 -2.35 2.60
CA ILE A 102 20.50 -1.51 1.60
C ILE A 102 19.58 -1.36 0.38
N SER A 103 19.50 -0.16 -0.22
CA SER A 103 18.56 0.15 -1.32
C SER A 103 18.54 -0.86 -2.46
N VAL A 104 19.71 -1.41 -2.84
CA VAL A 104 19.82 -2.42 -3.91
C VAL A 104 19.14 -3.76 -3.58
N ALA A 105 18.87 -4.05 -2.31
CA ALA A 105 18.16 -5.25 -1.89
C ALA A 105 16.62 -5.11 -1.98
N SER A 106 16.11 -3.91 -2.29
CA SER A 106 14.67 -3.68 -2.40
C SER A 106 14.04 -4.51 -3.53
N GLU A 107 12.84 -5.05 -3.29
CA GLU A 107 12.03 -5.64 -4.36
C GLU A 107 11.73 -4.63 -5.48
N ILE A 108 11.65 -3.33 -5.18
CA ILE A 108 11.51 -2.27 -6.19
C ILE A 108 12.68 -2.29 -7.18
N MET A 109 13.90 -2.57 -6.72
CA MET A 109 15.08 -2.67 -7.58
C MET A 109 15.04 -3.93 -8.45
N ALA A 110 14.58 -5.06 -7.92
CA ALA A 110 14.34 -6.26 -8.73
C ALA A 110 13.27 -6.00 -9.79
N VAL A 111 12.19 -5.29 -9.45
CA VAL A 111 11.15 -4.89 -10.41
C VAL A 111 11.71 -3.96 -11.49
N LEU A 112 12.53 -2.98 -11.12
CA LEU A 112 13.20 -2.10 -12.08
C LEU A 112 14.11 -2.87 -13.05
N ALA A 113 14.85 -3.86 -12.56
CA ALA A 113 15.77 -4.65 -13.37
C ALA A 113 15.05 -5.64 -14.32
N LEU A 114 13.86 -6.10 -13.96
CA LEU A 114 13.12 -7.13 -14.70
C LEU A 114 11.98 -6.59 -15.56
N THR A 115 11.70 -5.29 -15.47
CA THR A 115 10.59 -4.72 -16.23
C THR A 115 10.95 -4.45 -17.69
N THR A 116 9.96 -4.57 -18.56
CA THR A 116 10.07 -4.34 -20.01
C THR A 116 9.45 -3.02 -20.47
N SER A 117 8.63 -2.39 -19.62
CA SER A 117 7.97 -1.12 -19.94
C SER A 117 7.43 -0.45 -18.66
N LEU A 118 7.07 0.83 -18.74
CA LEU A 118 6.44 1.54 -17.62
C LEU A 118 5.12 0.89 -17.17
N ALA A 119 4.36 0.31 -18.12
CA ALA A 119 3.11 -0.39 -17.83
C ALA A 119 3.35 -1.71 -17.09
N ASP A 120 4.32 -2.50 -17.54
CA ASP A 120 4.75 -3.74 -16.86
C ASP A 120 5.33 -3.44 -15.47
N MET A 121 6.12 -2.37 -15.32
CA MET A 121 6.66 -1.95 -14.03
C MET A 121 5.54 -1.62 -13.06
N ARG A 122 4.51 -0.87 -13.49
CA ARG A 122 3.34 -0.56 -12.67
C ARG A 122 2.62 -1.82 -12.19
N GLU A 123 2.40 -2.78 -13.08
CA GLU A 123 1.72 -4.04 -12.74
C GLU A 123 2.53 -4.85 -11.72
N ARG A 124 3.84 -4.96 -11.91
CA ARG A 124 4.75 -5.62 -10.97
C ARG A 124 4.77 -4.94 -9.61
N LEU A 125 4.92 -3.61 -9.58
CA LEU A 125 4.87 -2.82 -8.36
C LEU A 125 3.53 -3.01 -7.63
N GLY A 126 2.41 -3.05 -8.35
CA GLY A 126 1.09 -3.29 -7.76
C GLY A 126 0.93 -4.68 -7.11
N ARG A 127 1.58 -5.70 -7.65
CA ARG A 127 1.52 -7.09 -7.15
C ARG A 127 2.40 -7.37 -5.93
N MET A 128 3.33 -6.48 -5.58
CA MET A 128 4.22 -6.67 -4.42
C MET A 128 3.39 -6.85 -3.14
N VAL A 129 3.64 -7.94 -2.42
CA VAL A 129 2.95 -8.26 -1.17
C VAL A 129 3.71 -7.61 -0.01
N ILE A 130 3.01 -6.82 0.80
CA ILE A 130 3.61 -6.02 1.88
C ILE A 130 3.35 -6.60 3.28
N ALA A 131 2.25 -7.35 3.42
CA ALA A 131 1.82 -8.02 4.64
C ALA A 131 0.69 -9.02 4.32
N SER A 132 0.19 -9.71 5.34
CA SER A 132 -1.10 -10.39 5.32
C SER A 132 -2.14 -9.60 6.12
N ASP A 133 -3.42 -9.80 5.80
CA ASP A 133 -4.51 -9.38 6.67
C ASP A 133 -4.70 -10.36 7.84
N THR A 134 -5.55 -10.01 8.81
CA THR A 134 -5.87 -10.86 9.96
C THR A 134 -6.56 -12.19 9.59
N SER A 135 -6.99 -12.37 8.34
CA SER A 135 -7.55 -13.61 7.81
C SER A 135 -6.52 -14.42 6.99
N GLY A 136 -5.28 -13.96 6.91
CA GLY A 136 -4.18 -14.60 6.17
C GLY A 136 -4.16 -14.29 4.67
N ASN A 137 -4.99 -13.37 4.16
CA ASN A 137 -4.95 -13.00 2.75
C ASN A 137 -3.82 -12.00 2.48
N PRO A 138 -3.16 -12.08 1.31
CA PRO A 138 -2.08 -11.15 0.98
C PRO A 138 -2.60 -9.72 0.76
N VAL A 139 -1.97 -8.76 1.42
CA VAL A 139 -2.16 -7.32 1.19
C VAL A 139 -1.04 -6.82 0.27
N THR A 140 -1.42 -6.17 -0.82
CA THR A 140 -0.49 -5.72 -1.87
C THR A 140 -0.29 -4.21 -1.89
N ALA A 141 0.71 -3.73 -2.62
CA ALA A 141 0.89 -2.30 -2.87
C ALA A 141 -0.30 -1.68 -3.66
N GLU A 142 -0.97 -2.45 -4.51
CA GLU A 142 -2.21 -2.02 -5.17
C GLU A 142 -3.34 -1.80 -4.14
N ASP A 143 -3.47 -2.69 -3.14
CA ASP A 143 -4.47 -2.54 -2.06
C ASP A 143 -4.26 -1.27 -1.23
N LEU A 144 -3.00 -0.85 -1.06
CA LEU A 144 -2.64 0.40 -0.39
C LEU A 144 -2.88 1.65 -1.26
N GLY A 145 -3.16 1.49 -2.57
CA GLY A 145 -3.36 2.59 -3.48
C GLY A 145 -2.09 3.29 -3.96
N VAL A 146 -0.91 2.68 -3.78
CA VAL A 146 0.38 3.37 -3.99
C VAL A 146 1.11 3.00 -5.29
N SER A 147 0.65 1.98 -6.02
CA SER A 147 1.30 1.49 -7.25
C SER A 147 1.54 2.60 -8.30
N GLY A 148 0.54 3.46 -8.53
CA GLY A 148 0.64 4.59 -9.44
C GLY A 148 1.67 5.63 -8.98
N ALA A 149 1.68 5.97 -7.69
CA ALA A 149 2.66 6.91 -7.13
C ALA A 149 4.09 6.37 -7.20
N LEU A 150 4.28 5.08 -6.90
CA LEU A 150 5.57 4.40 -7.06
C LEU A 150 6.02 4.45 -8.52
N THR A 151 5.12 4.16 -9.46
CA THR A 151 5.43 4.21 -10.90
C THR A 151 5.87 5.61 -11.33
N VAL A 152 5.24 6.67 -10.80
CA VAL A 152 5.62 8.06 -11.10
C VAL A 152 7.04 8.35 -10.61
N LEU A 153 7.40 7.93 -9.40
CA LEU A 153 8.76 8.10 -8.86
C LEU A 153 9.82 7.36 -9.69
N MET A 154 9.45 6.21 -10.27
CA MET A 154 10.35 5.37 -11.07
C MET A 154 10.36 5.74 -12.57
N LYS A 155 9.56 6.73 -12.99
CA LYS A 155 9.33 7.05 -14.41
C LYS A 155 10.60 7.36 -15.18
N ASP A 156 11.53 8.09 -14.57
CA ASP A 156 12.81 8.41 -15.21
C ASP A 156 13.89 7.39 -14.87
N ALA A 157 13.82 6.75 -13.69
CA ALA A 157 14.74 5.70 -13.26
C ALA A 157 14.73 4.45 -14.17
N ILE A 158 13.62 4.18 -14.87
CA ILE A 158 13.51 3.08 -15.84
C ILE A 158 14.36 3.31 -17.10
N ARG A 159 14.84 4.53 -17.36
CA ARG A 159 15.63 4.83 -18.56
C ARG A 159 17.08 4.37 -18.36
N PRO A 160 17.67 3.66 -19.33
CA PRO A 160 19.07 3.26 -19.24
C PRO A 160 19.98 4.48 -19.26
N ASN A 161 21.07 4.42 -18.47
CA ASN A 161 22.12 5.43 -18.48
C ASN A 161 23.14 5.08 -19.56
N LEU A 162 23.33 5.97 -20.54
CA LEU A 162 24.44 5.89 -21.48
C LEU A 162 25.63 6.66 -20.88
N MET A 163 26.75 5.97 -20.70
CA MET A 163 28.00 6.53 -20.17
C MET A 163 29.09 6.53 -21.23
#